data_AF-A0A0E3Q8E9-F1
#
_entry.id   AF-A0A0E3Q8E9-F1
#
_cell.length_a   1.000
_cell.length_b   1.000
_cell.length_c   1.000
_cell.angle_alpha   90.00
_cell.angle_beta   90.00
_cell.angle_gamma   90.00
#
_symmetry.space_group_name_H-M   'P 1'
#
loop_
_entity.id
_entity.type
_entity.pdbx_description
1 polymer ?
#
loop_
_entity_poly.entity_id
_entity_poly.type
_entity_poly.pdbx_seq_one_letter_code
_entity_poly.pdbx_strand_id
1 'polypeptide(L)'
;MAGGGYNLVQVSVPARFNGKRDQVEGQFILVVWENKTWPILGGREETGIPKIYADIEDLHIIQPNYYTSASYEGNTFLRLEMLGVKPVEGQMLSKMQASAATINALGWRYIPKVGSPGADLSQPILYPQGAEIHSAWTGSGTIKWTPLSWEQNPGQWHIIKALAELPMFEIATVIMSKGIVVLKPNKGLVLE
;
A
#
# COMPACT_ATOMS: atom_id res chain seq x y z
N MET A 1 4.51 -3.79 -17.61
CA MET A 1 5.97 -4.04 -17.68
C MET A 1 6.31 -5.24 -18.57
N ALA A 2 5.64 -5.43 -19.71
CA ALA A 2 5.92 -6.52 -20.67
C ALA A 2 6.17 -7.91 -20.03
N GLY A 3 5.35 -8.33 -19.07
CA GLY A 3 5.49 -9.62 -18.36
C GLY A 3 6.35 -9.62 -17.09
N GLY A 4 6.97 -8.50 -16.72
CA GLY A 4 7.74 -8.40 -15.46
C GLY A 4 6.88 -8.35 -14.19
N GLY A 5 7.44 -8.81 -13.07
CA GLY A 5 6.87 -8.71 -11.72
C GLY A 5 7.56 -7.64 -10.85
N TYR A 6 6.93 -7.29 -9.73
CA TYR A 6 7.43 -6.41 -8.66
C TYR A 6 6.57 -6.62 -7.41
N ASN A 7 7.13 -6.27 -6.25
CA ASN A 7 6.44 -6.34 -4.97
C ASN A 7 6.18 -4.94 -4.43
N LEU A 8 5.14 -4.82 -3.60
CA LEU A 8 4.84 -3.59 -2.90
C LEU A 8 4.32 -3.86 -1.48
N VAL A 9 4.53 -2.88 -0.61
CA VAL A 9 3.89 -2.77 0.71
C VAL A 9 3.13 -1.45 0.74
N GLN A 10 1.81 -1.51 0.91
CA GLN A 10 0.97 -0.32 1.03
C GLN A 10 0.52 -0.15 2.48
N VAL A 11 0.63 1.08 2.99
CA VAL A 11 0.04 1.49 4.27
C VAL A 11 -1.00 2.57 3.99
N SER A 12 -2.22 2.34 4.46
CA SER A 12 -3.35 3.24 4.21
C SER A 12 -4.32 3.26 5.39
N VAL A 13 -5.12 4.33 5.47
CA VAL A 13 -6.18 4.46 6.46
C VAL A 13 -7.53 4.71 5.77
N PRO A 14 -8.66 4.22 6.32
CA PRO A 14 -9.97 4.59 5.81
C PRO A 14 -10.19 6.09 6.06
N ALA A 15 -10.64 6.79 5.03
CA ALA A 15 -10.86 8.24 5.09
C ALA A 15 -12.08 8.65 4.27
N ARG A 16 -12.66 9.78 4.66
CA ARG A 16 -13.66 10.51 3.86
C ARG A 16 -13.04 11.84 3.42
N PHE A 17 -12.93 12.04 2.11
CA PHE A 17 -12.63 13.34 1.53
C PHE A 17 -13.91 14.19 1.54
N ASN A 18 -13.82 15.38 2.14
CA ASN A 18 -14.90 16.36 2.18
C ASN A 18 -14.43 17.63 1.48
N GLY A 19 -14.48 17.62 0.16
CA GLY A 19 -14.14 18.76 -0.69
C GLY A 19 -15.28 19.76 -0.81
N LYS A 20 -15.04 20.82 -1.60
CA LYS A 20 -16.07 21.81 -1.95
C LYS A 20 -17.10 21.25 -2.91
N ARG A 21 -16.69 20.30 -3.76
CA ARG A 21 -17.51 19.67 -4.80
C ARG A 21 -17.63 18.17 -4.56
N ASP A 22 -16.53 17.52 -4.20
CA ASP A 22 -16.48 16.07 -4.08
C ASP A 22 -16.59 15.58 -2.63
N GLN A 23 -17.39 14.54 -2.42
CA GLN A 23 -17.42 13.78 -1.17
C GLN A 23 -17.18 12.31 -1.49
N VAL A 24 -16.03 11.78 -1.03
CA VAL A 24 -15.59 10.44 -1.41
C VAL A 24 -15.08 9.69 -0.19
N GLU A 25 -15.58 8.48 0.01
CA GLU A 25 -15.00 7.52 0.96
C GLU A 25 -14.01 6.60 0.23
N GLY A 26 -12.88 6.32 0.88
CA GLY A 26 -11.84 5.48 0.30
C GLY A 26 -10.69 5.21 1.27
N GLN A 27 -9.60 4.69 0.71
CA GLN A 27 -8.35 4.45 1.43
C GLN A 27 -7.38 5.59 1.14
N PHE A 28 -7.08 6.41 2.15
CA PHE A 28 -6.00 7.39 2.04
C PHE A 28 -4.65 6.70 2.17
N ILE A 29 -3.88 6.75 1.11
CA ILE A 29 -2.60 6.04 1.01
C ILE A 29 -1.53 6.89 1.69
N LEU A 30 -0.99 6.40 2.81
CA LEU A 30 0.04 7.10 3.58
C LEU A 30 1.41 6.95 2.92
N VAL A 31 1.74 5.72 2.51
CA VAL A 31 2.99 5.37 1.84
C VAL A 31 2.85 4.05 1.12
N VAL A 32 3.55 3.90 -0.01
CA VAL A 32 3.74 2.62 -0.68
C VAL A 32 5.23 2.40 -0.90
N TRP A 33 5.78 1.32 -0.38
CA TRP A 33 7.09 0.84 -0.79
C TRP A 33 6.94 -0.07 -1.99
N GLU A 34 7.79 0.09 -3.01
CA GLU A 34 7.89 -0.83 -4.14
C GLU A 34 9.35 -1.18 -4.40
N ASN A 35 9.63 -2.37 -4.92
CA ASN A 35 10.99 -2.81 -5.25
C ASN A 35 11.39 -2.54 -6.72
N LYS A 36 10.65 -1.68 -7.43
CA LYS A 36 10.93 -1.31 -8.82
C LYS A 36 10.57 0.15 -9.11
N THR A 37 11.47 0.88 -9.74
CA THR A 37 11.34 2.33 -9.94
C THR A 37 10.25 2.75 -10.93
N TRP A 38 10.00 1.96 -11.97
CA TRP A 38 9.00 2.30 -12.98
C TRP A 38 7.59 2.54 -12.40
N PRO A 39 7.00 1.61 -11.61
CA PRO A 39 5.71 1.86 -10.96
C PRO A 39 5.76 2.96 -9.91
N ILE A 40 6.92 3.26 -9.31
CA ILE A 40 7.11 4.36 -8.34
C ILE A 40 6.91 5.70 -9.04
N LEU A 41 7.62 5.94 -10.15
CA LEU A 41 7.53 7.18 -10.90
C LEU A 41 6.11 7.41 -11.41
N GLY A 42 5.54 6.42 -12.10
CA GLY A 42 4.17 6.52 -12.62
C GLY A 42 3.14 6.78 -11.53
N GLY A 43 3.19 6.08 -10.40
CA GLY A 43 2.21 6.31 -9.32
C GLY A 43 2.34 7.69 -8.66
N ARG A 44 3.56 8.23 -8.53
CA ARG A 44 3.76 9.58 -7.97
C ARG A 44 3.31 10.67 -8.93
N GLU A 45 3.77 10.59 -10.18
CA GLU A 45 3.62 11.64 -11.18
C GLU A 45 2.22 11.64 -11.82
N GLU A 46 1.66 10.46 -12.08
CA GLU A 46 0.36 10.34 -12.75
C GLU A 46 -0.82 10.44 -11.75
N THR A 47 -0.70 9.82 -10.56
CA THR A 47 -1.84 9.61 -9.65
C THR A 47 -1.61 10.07 -8.20
N GLY A 48 -0.46 10.67 -7.88
CA GLY A 48 -0.21 11.22 -6.55
C GLY A 48 -0.14 10.19 -5.43
N ILE A 49 0.13 8.93 -5.75
CA ILE A 49 0.35 7.88 -4.75
C ILE A 49 1.77 8.05 -4.18
N PRO A 50 1.96 8.10 -2.85
CA PRO A 50 3.24 8.39 -2.21
C PRO A 50 4.16 7.15 -2.22
N LYS A 51 4.63 6.78 -3.42
CA LYS A 51 5.50 5.64 -3.63
C LYS A 51 6.97 5.98 -3.35
N ILE A 52 7.69 5.05 -2.74
CA ILE A 52 9.13 5.10 -2.46
C ILE A 52 9.74 3.69 -2.58
N TYR A 53 11.07 3.60 -2.63
CA TYR A 53 11.75 2.33 -2.87
C TYR A 53 12.05 1.57 -1.57
N ALA A 54 11.90 0.24 -1.60
CA ALA A 54 12.51 -0.69 -0.65
C ALA A 54 12.78 -2.05 -1.30
N ASP A 55 13.75 -2.79 -0.78
CA ASP A 55 13.90 -4.21 -1.05
C ASP A 55 12.74 -4.95 -0.36
N ILE A 56 12.00 -5.76 -1.12
CA ILE A 56 10.83 -6.51 -0.63
C ILE A 56 10.95 -7.94 -1.14
N GLU A 57 11.16 -8.87 -0.21
CA GLU A 57 11.26 -10.30 -0.51
C GLU A 57 9.91 -10.86 -0.97
N ASP A 58 9.98 -11.84 -1.87
CA ASP A 58 8.83 -12.68 -2.18
C ASP A 58 8.34 -13.39 -0.89
N LEU A 59 7.14 -13.97 -0.94
CA LEU A 59 6.66 -14.76 0.19
C LEU A 59 7.54 -16.00 0.38
N HIS A 60 8.14 -16.12 1.57
CA HIS A 60 8.76 -17.35 2.05
C HIS A 60 7.66 -18.24 2.63
N ILE A 61 7.50 -19.45 2.08
CA ILE A 61 6.35 -20.32 2.35
C ILE A 61 6.82 -21.58 3.08
N ILE A 62 6.41 -21.72 4.34
CA ILE A 62 6.57 -22.94 5.14
C ILE A 62 5.18 -23.33 5.62
N GLN A 63 4.45 -24.06 4.79
CA GLN A 63 3.02 -24.32 5.01
C GLN A 63 2.74 -24.86 6.43
N PRO A 64 1.71 -24.32 7.12
CA PRO A 64 0.69 -23.38 6.65
C PRO A 64 1.03 -21.90 6.87
N ASN A 65 2.33 -21.53 6.96
CA ASN A 65 2.80 -20.20 7.33
C ASN A 65 3.51 -19.48 6.17
N TYR A 66 3.39 -18.15 6.17
CA TYR A 66 3.92 -17.26 5.14
C TYR A 66 4.66 -16.10 5.79
N TYR A 67 5.79 -15.73 5.22
CA TYR A 67 6.69 -14.71 5.76
C TYR A 67 7.19 -13.79 4.65
N THR A 68 7.38 -12.51 4.95
CA THR A 68 8.14 -11.58 4.11
C THR A 68 8.74 -10.47 4.96
N SER A 69 9.72 -9.77 4.40
CA SER A 69 10.33 -8.60 5.01
C SER A 69 10.60 -7.52 3.98
N ALA A 70 10.58 -6.27 4.44
CA ALA A 70 11.05 -5.13 3.69
C ALA A 70 12.28 -4.51 4.36
N SER A 71 13.24 -4.09 3.54
CA SER A 71 14.49 -3.48 3.99
C SER A 71 14.94 -2.36 3.06
N TYR A 72 15.88 -1.55 3.55
CA TYR A 72 16.56 -0.54 2.76
C TYR A 72 18.06 -0.69 2.98
N GLU A 73 18.81 -0.99 1.92
CA GLU A 73 20.27 -1.17 1.96
C GLU A 73 20.71 -2.17 3.06
N GLY A 74 19.97 -3.27 3.18
CA GLY A 74 20.23 -4.32 4.19
C GLY A 74 19.64 -4.04 5.59
N ASN A 75 19.06 -2.87 5.84
CA ASN A 75 18.42 -2.53 7.11
C ASN A 75 16.93 -2.90 7.10
N THR A 76 16.56 -4.01 7.75
CA THR A 76 15.15 -4.42 7.86
C THR A 76 14.34 -3.43 8.69
N PHE A 77 13.22 -2.95 8.14
CA PHE A 77 12.29 -2.08 8.87
C PHE A 77 10.89 -2.66 9.05
N LEU A 78 10.53 -3.68 8.28
CA LEU A 78 9.23 -4.35 8.37
C LEU A 78 9.37 -5.86 8.24
N ARG A 79 8.68 -6.59 9.11
CA ARG A 79 8.42 -8.03 8.96
C ARG A 79 6.93 -8.29 9.03
N LEU A 80 6.45 -9.13 8.14
CA LEU A 80 5.07 -9.57 8.06
C LEU A 80 5.01 -11.09 8.14
N GLU A 81 4.10 -11.60 8.96
CA GLU A 81 3.87 -13.03 9.11
C GLU A 81 2.37 -13.33 9.03
N MET A 82 2.02 -14.43 8.37
CA MET A 82 0.68 -15.01 8.40
C MET A 82 0.79 -16.48 8.76
N LEU A 83 0.13 -16.89 9.84
CA LEU A 83 0.25 -18.22 10.43
C LEU A 83 -1.07 -18.98 10.34
N GLY A 84 -0.98 -20.31 10.23
CA GLY A 84 -2.14 -21.18 10.30
C GLY A 84 -3.18 -20.91 9.20
N VAL A 85 -2.71 -20.65 7.98
CA VAL A 85 -3.54 -20.24 6.85
C VAL A 85 -4.58 -21.30 6.48
N LYS A 86 -5.84 -20.89 6.32
CA LYS A 86 -6.99 -21.74 5.94
C LYS A 86 -7.76 -21.12 4.77
N PRO A 87 -8.25 -21.94 3.81
CA PRO A 87 -9.00 -21.43 2.67
C PRO A 87 -10.32 -20.78 3.09
N VAL A 88 -10.72 -19.74 2.35
CA VAL A 88 -12.02 -19.07 2.46
C VAL A 88 -12.89 -19.53 1.29
N GLU A 89 -14.10 -19.99 1.59
CA GLU A 89 -15.03 -20.55 0.61
C GLU A 89 -16.44 -19.95 0.74
N GLY A 90 -17.29 -20.25 -0.25
CA GLY A 90 -18.71 -19.93 -0.24
C GLY A 90 -19.01 -18.43 -0.10
N GLN A 91 -19.99 -18.11 0.73
CA GLN A 91 -20.51 -16.74 0.86
C GLN A 91 -19.46 -15.74 1.33
N MET A 92 -18.47 -16.16 2.12
CA MET A 92 -17.40 -15.29 2.60
C MET A 92 -16.48 -14.87 1.44
N LEU A 93 -16.13 -15.80 0.56
CA LEU A 93 -15.35 -15.51 -0.66
C LEU A 93 -16.12 -14.56 -1.58
N SER A 94 -17.41 -14.78 -1.79
CA SER A 94 -18.25 -13.90 -2.61
C SER A 94 -18.33 -12.47 -2.07
N LYS A 95 -18.39 -12.30 -0.75
CA LYS A 95 -18.35 -10.96 -0.12
C LYS A 95 -17.01 -10.26 -0.35
N MET A 96 -15.89 -10.99 -0.22
CA MET A 96 -14.56 -10.44 -0.50
C MET A 96 -14.40 -10.03 -1.97
N GLN A 97 -14.91 -10.85 -2.90
CA GLN A 97 -14.92 -10.52 -4.33
C GLN A 97 -15.70 -9.23 -4.60
N ALA A 98 -16.91 -9.10 -4.03
CA ALA A 98 -17.73 -7.90 -4.20
C ALA A 98 -17.06 -6.64 -3.63
N SER A 99 -16.42 -6.74 -2.45
CA SER A 99 -15.73 -5.60 -1.83
C SER A 99 -14.47 -5.18 -2.58
N ALA A 100 -13.78 -6.13 -3.24
CA ALA A 100 -12.54 -5.86 -3.98
C ALA A 100 -12.78 -5.31 -5.39
N ALA A 101 -14.00 -5.44 -5.92
CA ALA A 101 -14.36 -4.99 -7.27
C ALA A 101 -14.19 -3.48 -7.48
N THR A 102 -14.37 -2.69 -6.41
CA THR A 102 -14.21 -1.23 -6.43
C THR A 102 -13.40 -0.77 -5.24
N ILE A 103 -12.25 -0.15 -5.50
CA ILE A 103 -11.35 0.40 -4.49
C ILE A 103 -11.09 1.86 -4.83
N ASN A 104 -11.48 2.76 -3.94
CA ASN A 104 -11.16 4.19 -4.05
C ASN A 104 -9.84 4.46 -3.34
N ALA A 105 -8.73 4.50 -4.08
CA ALA A 105 -7.45 4.94 -3.52
C ALA A 105 -7.38 6.47 -3.55
N LEU A 106 -7.16 7.09 -2.39
CA LEU A 106 -7.01 8.52 -2.24
C LEU A 106 -5.52 8.86 -2.08
N GLY A 107 -5.01 9.70 -2.97
CA GLY A 107 -3.63 10.18 -2.98
C GLY A 107 -3.56 11.70 -2.88
N TRP A 108 -2.33 12.21 -2.82
CA TRP A 108 -2.06 13.64 -2.87
C TRP A 108 -0.83 13.87 -3.76
N ARG A 109 -1.07 14.46 -4.93
CA ARG A 109 0.01 14.84 -5.83
C ARG A 109 0.58 16.19 -5.41
N TYR A 110 1.84 16.19 -4.98
CA TYR A 110 2.57 17.36 -4.53
C TYR A 110 3.89 17.49 -5.31
N ILE A 111 4.10 18.65 -5.95
CA ILE A 111 5.35 19.02 -6.61
C ILE A 111 5.88 20.30 -5.96
N PRO A 112 7.10 20.28 -5.36
CA PRO A 112 7.68 21.44 -4.71
C PRO A 112 8.12 22.49 -5.73
N LYS A 113 8.18 23.75 -5.30
CA LYS A 113 8.83 24.82 -6.06
C LYS A 113 10.33 24.58 -6.19
N VAL A 114 10.91 25.00 -7.31
CA VAL A 114 12.36 25.03 -7.48
C VAL A 114 12.95 26.15 -6.63
N GLY A 115 13.90 25.82 -5.73
CA GLY A 115 14.70 26.78 -4.97
C GLY A 115 13.95 27.64 -3.96
N SER A 116 12.68 27.33 -3.64
CA SER A 116 11.89 28.07 -2.66
C SER A 116 10.91 27.16 -1.91
N PRO A 117 10.44 27.56 -0.72
CA PRO A 117 9.41 26.80 0.00
C PRO A 117 8.06 26.80 -0.72
N GLY A 118 7.29 25.72 -0.54
CA GLY A 118 5.92 25.59 -1.02
C GLY A 118 5.79 24.75 -2.29
N ALA A 119 4.57 24.72 -2.84
CA ALA A 119 4.18 23.86 -3.95
C ALA A 119 4.02 24.64 -5.27
N ASP A 120 4.50 24.06 -6.37
CA ASP A 120 4.04 24.41 -7.73
C ASP A 120 2.75 23.66 -8.08
N LEU A 121 2.54 22.47 -7.49
CA LEU A 121 1.33 21.67 -7.64
C LEU A 121 0.99 21.00 -6.30
N SER A 122 -0.27 21.11 -5.88
CA SER A 122 -0.77 20.43 -4.69
C SER A 122 -2.24 20.13 -4.88
N GLN A 123 -2.59 18.86 -5.02
CA GLN A 123 -3.96 18.47 -5.31
C GLN A 123 -4.32 17.07 -4.77
N PRO A 124 -5.52 16.90 -4.19
CA PRO A 124 -6.02 15.59 -3.82
C PRO A 124 -6.43 14.82 -5.08
N ILE A 125 -6.15 13.52 -5.11
CA ILE A 125 -6.43 12.64 -6.24
C ILE A 125 -7.31 11.48 -5.76
N LEU A 126 -8.36 11.17 -6.51
CA LEU A 126 -9.01 9.87 -6.46
C LEU A 126 -8.45 9.00 -7.58
N TYR A 127 -8.00 7.81 -7.24
CA TYR A 127 -7.56 6.78 -8.17
C TYR A 127 -8.42 5.52 -8.02
N PRO A 128 -9.49 5.37 -8.83
CA PRO A 128 -10.34 4.19 -8.79
C PRO A 128 -9.61 2.95 -9.32
N GLN A 129 -9.64 1.88 -8.55
CA GLN A 129 -9.05 0.58 -8.86
C GLN A 129 -10.09 -0.53 -8.65
N GLY A 130 -9.75 -1.74 -9.08
CA GLY A 130 -10.55 -2.92 -8.82
C GLY A 130 -9.70 -4.17 -8.91
N ALA A 131 -10.09 -5.19 -8.16
CA ALA A 131 -9.45 -6.50 -8.17
C ALA A 131 -10.48 -7.62 -8.32
N GLU A 132 -10.10 -8.61 -9.10
CA GLU A 132 -10.82 -9.87 -9.28
C GLU A 132 -10.14 -10.93 -8.41
N ILE A 133 -10.75 -11.26 -7.27
CA ILE A 133 -10.23 -12.28 -6.36
C ILE A 133 -10.66 -13.67 -6.85
N HIS A 134 -9.68 -14.53 -7.13
CA HIS A 134 -9.94 -15.92 -7.55
C HIS A 134 -9.93 -16.88 -6.36
N SER A 135 -9.10 -16.62 -5.36
CA SER A 135 -8.95 -17.44 -4.16
C SER A 135 -8.51 -16.58 -2.99
N ALA A 136 -8.91 -16.97 -1.79
CA ALA A 136 -8.57 -16.27 -0.56
C ALA A 136 -8.36 -17.25 0.60
N TRP A 137 -7.58 -16.81 1.57
CA TRP A 137 -7.29 -17.54 2.79
C TRP A 137 -7.29 -16.59 3.99
N THR A 138 -7.57 -17.11 5.17
CA THR A 138 -7.48 -16.39 6.46
C THR A 138 -6.49 -17.07 7.40
N GLY A 139 -5.97 -16.29 8.35
CA GLY A 139 -5.03 -16.76 9.36
C GLY A 139 -4.87 -15.71 10.46
N SER A 140 -3.98 -15.99 11.41
CA SER A 140 -3.45 -14.95 12.29
C SER A 140 -2.23 -14.31 11.62
N GLY A 141 -1.86 -13.10 12.02
CA GLY A 141 -0.63 -12.52 11.53
C GLY A 141 -0.01 -11.52 12.49
N THR A 142 1.24 -11.20 12.20
CA THR A 142 2.05 -10.27 12.98
C THR A 142 2.65 -9.24 12.05
N ILE A 143 2.66 -8.00 12.51
CA ILE A 143 3.35 -6.88 11.86
C ILE A 143 4.42 -6.42 12.84
N LYS A 144 5.69 -6.41 12.43
CA LYS A 144 6.78 -5.90 13.25
C LYS A 144 7.52 -4.79 12.51
N TRP A 145 7.39 -3.57 13.03
CA TRP A 145 8.21 -2.44 12.61
C TRP A 145 9.53 -2.43 13.38
N THR A 146 10.61 -2.06 12.70
CA THR A 146 11.92 -1.79 13.30
C THR A 146 12.31 -0.36 12.92
N PRO A 147 12.25 0.59 13.86
CA PRO A 147 12.69 1.96 13.61
C PRO A 147 14.13 1.98 13.10
N LEU A 148 14.39 2.81 12.10
CA LEU A 148 15.72 3.04 11.56
C LEU A 148 16.24 4.40 12.03
N SER A 149 17.56 4.49 12.22
CA SER A 149 18.26 5.76 12.38
C SER A 149 18.33 6.53 11.05
N TRP A 150 18.74 7.79 11.12
CA TRP A 150 18.97 8.59 9.92
C TRP A 150 20.08 7.97 9.05
N GLU A 151 21.15 7.47 9.66
CA GLU A 151 22.30 6.85 8.99
C GLU A 151 21.92 5.58 8.23
N GLN A 152 20.91 4.85 8.69
CA GLN A 152 20.43 3.62 8.05
C GLN A 152 19.47 3.89 6.90
N ASN A 153 18.72 4.99 6.93
CA ASN A 153 17.78 5.36 5.87
C ASN A 153 17.48 6.87 5.86
N PRO A 154 18.39 7.71 5.33
CA PRO A 154 18.27 9.16 5.43
C PRO A 154 16.97 9.72 4.83
N GLY A 155 16.47 9.09 3.77
CA GLY A 155 15.29 9.53 3.03
C GLY A 155 13.95 9.10 3.63
N GLN A 156 13.91 8.06 4.47
CA GLN A 156 12.65 7.44 4.88
C GLN A 156 12.54 7.10 6.38
N TRP A 157 13.63 7.24 7.16
CA TRP A 157 13.66 6.86 8.59
C TRP A 157 12.50 7.45 9.39
N HIS A 158 12.13 8.70 9.12
CA HIS A 158 11.07 9.43 9.81
C HIS A 158 9.68 8.86 9.50
N ILE A 159 9.46 8.38 8.26
CA ILE A 159 8.21 7.71 7.86
C ILE A 159 8.07 6.38 8.62
N ILE A 160 9.14 5.57 8.62
CA ILE A 160 9.18 4.28 9.31
C ILE A 160 8.98 4.47 10.81
N LYS A 161 9.66 5.45 11.41
CA LYS A 161 9.52 5.79 12.82
C LYS A 161 8.08 6.19 13.17
N ALA A 162 7.46 7.07 12.39
CA ALA A 162 6.09 7.52 12.63
C ALA A 162 5.09 6.34 12.60
N LEU A 163 5.26 5.39 11.66
CA LEU A 163 4.42 4.19 11.61
C LEU A 163 4.69 3.22 12.77
N ALA A 164 5.96 3.07 13.17
CA ALA A 164 6.34 2.21 14.29
C ALA A 164 5.84 2.73 15.65
N GLU A 165 5.62 4.05 15.77
CA GLU A 165 5.10 4.70 16.98
C GLU A 165 3.56 4.63 17.09
N LEU A 166 2.85 4.18 16.05
CA LEU A 166 1.41 3.98 16.13
C LEU A 166 1.10 2.77 17.03
N PRO A 167 0.30 2.95 18.11
CA PRO A 167 -0.03 1.86 19.01
C PRO A 167 -0.90 0.81 18.29
N MET A 168 -0.45 -0.44 18.34
CA MET A 168 -1.17 -1.58 17.77
C MET A 168 -1.97 -2.28 18.87
N PHE A 169 -3.26 -1.93 18.97
CA PHE A 169 -4.15 -2.49 20.00
C PHE A 169 -4.63 -3.89 19.65
N GLU A 170 -4.97 -4.12 18.38
CA GLU A 170 -5.47 -5.38 17.87
C GLU A 170 -5.07 -5.55 16.41
N ILE A 171 -4.83 -6.80 16.00
CA ILE A 171 -4.66 -7.16 14.60
C ILE A 171 -5.97 -7.80 14.14
N ALA A 172 -6.65 -7.12 13.21
CA ALA A 172 -7.84 -7.67 12.56
C ALA A 172 -7.50 -8.93 11.76
N THR A 173 -8.52 -9.68 11.33
CA THR A 173 -8.37 -10.88 10.51
C THR A 173 -7.43 -10.64 9.33
N VAL A 174 -6.36 -11.43 9.25
CA VAL A 174 -5.41 -11.35 8.14
C VAL A 174 -5.95 -12.16 6.98
N ILE A 175 -5.96 -11.56 5.79
CA ILE A 175 -6.45 -12.15 4.55
C ILE A 175 -5.29 -12.17 3.55
N MET A 176 -5.07 -13.34 2.96
CA MET A 176 -4.25 -13.48 1.75
C MET A 176 -5.19 -13.78 0.59
N SER A 177 -5.01 -13.10 -0.54
CA SER A 177 -5.80 -13.34 -1.74
C SER A 177 -4.91 -13.47 -2.97
N LYS A 178 -5.39 -14.24 -3.95
CA LYS A 178 -4.77 -14.38 -5.26
C LYS A 178 -5.81 -14.09 -6.33
N GLY A 179 -5.42 -13.27 -7.30
CA GLY A 179 -6.34 -12.74 -8.29
C GLY A 179 -5.65 -11.83 -9.30
N ILE A 180 -6.44 -10.98 -9.95
CA ILE A 180 -5.98 -9.99 -10.93
C ILE A 180 -6.35 -8.61 -10.42
N VAL A 181 -5.43 -7.65 -10.50
CA VAL A 181 -5.72 -6.24 -10.24
C VAL A 181 -5.74 -5.50 -11.57
N VAL A 182 -6.83 -4.78 -11.85
CA VAL A 182 -6.97 -3.97 -13.05
C VAL A 182 -6.80 -2.50 -12.69
N LEU A 183 -5.59 -1.99 -12.93
CA LEU A 183 -5.27 -0.58 -12.75
C LEU A 183 -5.78 0.24 -13.94
N LYS A 184 -6.51 1.32 -13.66
CA LYS A 184 -7.09 2.21 -14.68
C LYS A 184 -6.55 3.64 -14.53
N PRO A 185 -5.25 3.89 -14.79
CA PRO A 185 -4.61 5.20 -14.52
C PRO A 185 -5.34 6.38 -15.18
N ASN A 186 -5.91 6.16 -16.37
CA ASN A 186 -6.74 7.14 -17.09
C ASN A 186 -8.11 7.44 -16.44
N LYS A 187 -8.47 6.78 -15.33
CA LYS A 187 -9.65 7.07 -14.51
C LYS A 187 -9.32 7.85 -13.25
N GLY A 188 -8.04 8.14 -13.00
CA GLY A 188 -7.64 9.05 -11.94
C GLY A 188 -8.20 10.44 -12.18
N LEU A 189 -8.67 11.09 -11.13
CA LEU A 189 -9.26 12.42 -11.19
C LEU A 189 -8.83 13.27 -10.00
N VAL A 190 -8.72 14.57 -10.26
CA VAL A 190 -8.46 15.58 -9.24
C VAL A 190 -9.75 15.83 -8.48
N LEU A 191 -9.69 15.79 -7.15
CA LEU A 191 -10.82 16.11 -6.29
C LEU A 191 -10.81 17.60 -5.91
N GLU A 192 -11.98 18.18 -5.64
CA GLU A 192 -12.16 19.59 -5.26
C GLU A 192 -13.08 19.81 -4.06
#